data_AF-A0A3P7P1I5-F1
#
_entry.id   AF-A0A3P7P1I5-F1
#
_cell.length_a   1.000
_cell.length_b   1.000
_cell.length_c   1.000
_cell.angle_alpha   90.00
_cell.angle_beta   90.00
_cell.angle_gamma   90.00
#
_symmetry.space_group_name_H-M   'P 1'
#
loop_
_entity.id
_entity.type
_entity.pdbx_description
1 polymer ?
#
loop_
_entity_poly.entity_id
_entity_poly.type
_entity_poly.pdbx_seq_one_letter_code
_entity_poly.pdbx_strand_id
1 'polypeptide(L)'
;MRNSLFKKYVFMMYGVSLHDGEEKELIEYLSMHTEDIQDSIAISEYIYDYVKSIYNISPSLMHANDNSDLEQMLKLIKLKGDKK
;
A
#
# COMPACT_ATOMS: atom_id res chain seq x y z
N MET A 1 1.96 19.72 3.17
CA MET A 1 2.01 18.26 3.01
C MET A 1 0.66 17.78 2.53
N ARG A 2 0.56 17.29 1.29
CA ARG A 2 -0.67 16.62 0.83
C ARG A 2 -0.74 15.26 1.54
N ASN A 3 -1.84 14.97 2.22
CA ASN A 3 -2.08 13.69 2.91
C ASN A 3 -2.07 12.54 1.90
N SER A 4 -0.99 11.76 1.87
CA SER A 4 -0.95 10.51 1.11
C SER A 4 -1.66 9.40 1.89
N LEU A 5 -2.66 8.79 1.25
CA LEU A 5 -3.38 7.62 1.76
C LEU A 5 -2.40 6.46 2.04
N PHE A 6 -1.46 6.22 1.14
CA PHE A 6 -0.44 5.14 1.26
C PHE A 6 0.49 5.36 2.44
N LYS A 7 1.04 6.57 2.58
CA LYS A 7 1.94 6.89 3.70
C LYS A 7 1.23 6.77 5.04
N LYS A 8 0.00 7.29 5.14
CA LYS A 8 -0.81 7.23 6.35
C LYS A 8 -1.09 5.78 6.73
N TYR A 9 -1.52 4.96 5.77
CA TYR A 9 -1.77 3.54 5.99
C TYR A 9 -0.52 2.80 6.47
N VAL A 10 0.60 2.94 5.77
CA VAL A 10 1.84 2.23 6.12
C VAL A 10 2.34 2.63 7.51
N PHE A 11 2.24 3.92 7.86
CA PHE A 11 2.58 4.39 9.19
C PHE A 11 1.63 3.82 10.26
N MET A 12 0.33 3.85 10.03
CA MET A 12 -0.65 3.31 10.98
C MET A 12 -0.51 1.79 11.15
N MET A 13 -0.33 1.04 10.06
CA MET A 13 -0.36 -0.42 10.11
C MET A 13 0.97 -1.03 10.54
N TYR A 14 2.09 -0.40 10.16
CA TYR A 14 3.43 -0.97 10.28
C TYR A 14 4.39 -0.09 11.09
N GLY A 15 4.00 1.11 11.51
CA GLY A 15 4.86 2.06 12.24
C GLY A 15 5.96 2.67 11.38
N VAL A 16 5.88 2.52 10.05
CA VAL A 16 6.92 2.91 9.10
C VAL A 16 6.55 4.20 8.39
N SER A 17 7.49 5.15 8.32
CA SER A 17 7.31 6.40 7.57
C SER A 17 7.96 6.29 6.20
N LEU A 18 7.14 6.24 5.14
CA LEU A 18 7.64 6.26 3.77
C LEU A 18 8.08 7.68 3.35
N HIS A 19 9.24 7.76 2.72
CA HIS A 19 9.69 8.91 1.93
C HIS A 19 8.91 9.00 0.60
N ASP A 20 8.97 10.16 -0.06
CA ASP A 20 8.24 10.38 -1.34
C ASP A 20 8.68 9.40 -2.45
N GLY A 21 9.97 9.01 -2.46
CA GLY A 21 10.50 8.00 -3.39
C GLY A 21 9.91 6.61 -3.12
N GLU A 22 9.92 6.16 -1.86
CA GLU A 22 9.41 4.84 -1.46
C GLU A 22 7.90 4.74 -1.64
N GLU A 23 7.16 5.83 -1.46
CA GLU A 23 5.74 5.88 -1.81
C GLU A 23 5.52 5.66 -3.31
N LYS A 24 6.31 6.33 -4.15
CA LYS A 24 6.21 6.19 -5.61
C LYS A 24 6.51 4.76 -6.04
N GLU A 25 7.57 4.16 -5.49
CA GLU A 25 7.95 2.77 -5.72
C GLU A 25 6.86 1.79 -5.27
N LEU A 26 6.26 2.01 -4.10
CA LEU A 26 5.13 1.20 -3.63
C LEU A 26 3.93 1.29 -4.59
N ILE A 27 3.57 2.49 -5.05
CA ILE A 27 2.45 2.67 -5.98
C ILE A 27 2.74 1.98 -7.32
N GLU A 28 3.97 2.07 -7.82
CA GLU A 28 4.41 1.39 -9.05
C GLU A 28 4.36 -0.13 -8.89
N TYR A 29 4.89 -0.64 -7.77
CA TYR A 29 4.83 -2.06 -7.42
C TYR A 29 3.39 -2.58 -7.39
N LEU A 30 2.49 -1.90 -6.70
CA LEU A 30 1.07 -2.26 -6.65
C LEU A 30 0.40 -2.17 -8.02
N SER A 31 0.76 -1.16 -8.83
CA SER A 31 0.22 -1.00 -10.19
C SER A 31 0.66 -2.12 -11.13
N MET A 32 1.85 -2.70 -10.94
CA MET A 32 2.32 -3.84 -11.71
C MET A 32 1.56 -5.13 -11.37
N HIS A 33 1.01 -5.24 -10.16
CA HIS A 33 0.26 -6.41 -9.68
C HIS A 33 -1.26 -6.18 -9.69
N THR A 34 -1.74 -5.18 -10.44
CA THR A 34 -3.17 -4.81 -10.43
C THR A 34 -4.10 -5.98 -10.82
N GLU A 35 -3.64 -6.87 -11.71
CA GLU A 35 -4.39 -8.07 -12.12
C GLU A 35 -4.49 -9.12 -11.00
N ASP A 36 -3.50 -9.19 -10.12
CA ASP A 36 -3.46 -10.10 -8.96
C ASP A 36 -4.21 -9.54 -7.75
N ILE A 37 -4.38 -8.22 -7.68
CA ILE A 37 -5.09 -7.53 -6.60
C ILE A 37 -6.61 -7.61 -6.84
N GLN A 38 -7.22 -8.68 -6.35
CA GLN A 38 -8.66 -8.92 -6.49
C GLN A 38 -9.49 -8.05 -5.53
N ASP A 39 -9.03 -7.90 -4.29
CA ASP A 39 -9.73 -7.21 -3.21
C ASP A 39 -8.79 -6.36 -2.32
N SER A 40 -9.36 -5.74 -1.29
CA SER A 40 -8.65 -4.89 -0.33
C SER A 40 -7.65 -5.66 0.54
N ILE A 41 -7.87 -6.94 0.81
CA ILE A 41 -6.96 -7.77 1.61
C ILE A 41 -5.66 -8.00 0.84
N ALA A 42 -5.76 -8.32 -0.45
CA ALA A 42 -4.61 -8.51 -1.31
C ALA A 42 -3.67 -7.28 -1.31
N ILE A 43 -4.22 -6.05 -1.34
CA ILE A 43 -3.42 -4.83 -1.23
C ILE A 43 -2.60 -4.81 0.06
N SER A 44 -3.23 -5.15 1.19
CA SER A 44 -2.53 -5.17 2.48
C SER A 44 -1.37 -6.16 2.47
N GLU A 45 -1.52 -7.32 1.83
CA GLU A 45 -0.47 -8.32 1.69
C GLU A 45 0.68 -7.81 0.83
N TYR A 46 0.37 -7.19 -0.33
CA TYR A 46 1.40 -6.60 -1.18
C TYR A 46 2.14 -5.44 -0.50
N ILE A 47 1.45 -4.58 0.26
CA ILE A 47 2.09 -3.52 1.04
C ILE A 47 2.97 -4.13 2.14
N TYR A 48 2.50 -5.17 2.82
CA TYR A 48 3.28 -5.87 3.84
C TYR A 48 4.58 -6.44 3.26
N ASP A 49 4.50 -7.14 2.12
CA ASP A 49 5.66 -7.73 1.45
C ASP A 49 6.64 -6.66 0.98
N TYR A 50 6.13 -5.55 0.44
CA TYR A 50 6.96 -4.42 0.08
C TYR A 50 7.72 -3.86 1.28
N VAL A 51 7.02 -3.52 2.38
CA VAL A 51 7.63 -2.97 3.60
C VAL A 51 8.66 -3.94 4.20
N LYS A 52 8.33 -5.23 4.24
CA LYS A 52 9.25 -6.29 4.69
C LYS A 52 10.51 -6.35 3.82
N SER A 53 10.35 -6.26 2.50
CA SER A 53 11.48 -6.30 1.56
C SER A 53 12.43 -5.11 1.72
N ILE A 54 11.91 -3.89 1.91
CA ILE A 54 12.75 -2.69 1.94
C ILE A 54 13.38 -2.42 3.30
N TYR A 55 12.70 -2.74 4.40
CA TYR A 55 13.21 -2.47 5.75
C TYR A 55 13.77 -3.72 6.45
N ASN A 56 13.64 -4.90 5.85
CA ASN A 56 14.06 -6.18 6.43
C ASN A 56 13.52 -6.40 7.87
N ILE A 57 12.32 -5.88 8.12
CA ILE A 57 11.56 -6.08 9.35
C ILE A 57 10.38 -6.99 9.03
N SER A 58 9.89 -7.74 10.01
CA SER A 58 8.57 -8.37 9.94
C SER A 58 7.58 -7.41 10.61
N PRO A 59 6.81 -6.61 9.86
CA PRO A 59 5.90 -5.66 10.47
C PRO A 59 4.86 -6.39 11.33
N SER A 60 4.73 -6.05 12.59
CA SER A 60 3.57 -6.46 13.39
C SER A 60 2.39 -5.57 12.97
N LEU A 61 1.26 -6.15 12.56
CA LEU A 61 0.03 -5.38 12.34
C LEU A 61 -0.36 -4.69 13.66
N MET A 62 -0.22 -3.37 13.72
CA MET A 62 -0.42 -2.61 14.96
C MET A 62 -1.89 -2.24 15.21
N HIS A 63 -2.71 -2.16 14.16
CA HIS A 63 -4.09 -1.67 14.25
C HIS A 63 -5.07 -2.48 13.40
N ALA A 64 -6.33 -2.52 13.85
CA ALA A 64 -7.44 -3.06 13.06
C ALA A 64 -7.65 -2.14 11.84
N ASN A 65 -7.57 -2.75 10.67
CA ASN A 65 -7.64 -2.02 9.42
C ASN A 65 -9.06 -1.53 9.16
N ASP A 66 -9.24 -0.23 9.00
CA ASP A 66 -10.48 0.27 8.41
C ASP A 66 -10.39 -0.02 6.90
N ASN A 67 -11.17 -1.02 6.46
CA ASN A 67 -11.20 -1.44 5.07
C ASN A 67 -11.52 -0.28 4.10
N SER A 68 -12.08 0.83 4.57
CA SER A 68 -12.39 2.00 3.72
C SER A 68 -11.14 2.66 3.10
N ASP A 69 -9.99 2.67 3.79
CA ASP A 69 -8.74 3.20 3.24
C ASP A 69 -8.19 2.24 2.15
N LEU A 70 -8.25 0.93 2.39
CA LEU A 70 -7.85 -0.09 1.40
C LEU A 70 -8.75 -0.09 0.16
N GLU A 71 -10.06 0.03 0.32
CA GLU A 71 -11.01 0.12 -0.79
C GLU A 71 -10.76 1.36 -1.66
N GLN A 72 -10.35 2.47 -1.05
CA GLN A 72 -9.94 3.67 -1.79
C GLN A 72 -8.62 3.45 -2.54
N MET A 73 -7.64 2.78 -1.92
CA MET A 73 -6.40 2.40 -2.60
C MET A 73 -6.66 1.47 -3.79
N LEU A 74 -7.53 0.47 -3.62
CA LEU A 74 -7.91 -0.46 -4.69
C LEU A 74 -8.46 0.27 -5.91
N LYS A 75 -9.35 1.24 -5.68
CA LYS A 75 -9.87 2.10 -6.75
C LYS A 75 -8.75 2.89 -7.41
N LEU A 76 -7.84 3.49 -6.64
CA LEU A 76 -6.74 4.29 -7.18
C LEU A 76 -5.76 3.46 -8.03
N ILE A 77 -5.45 2.23 -7.59
CA ILE A 77 -4.54 1.32 -8.29
C ILE A 77 -5.19 0.82 -9.59
N LYS A 78 -6.45 0.37 -9.54
CA LYS A 78 -7.20 -0.06 -10.72
C LYS A 78 -7.33 1.05 -11.77
N LEU A 79 -7.66 2.28 -11.35
CA LEU A 79 -7.72 3.44 -12.24
C LEU A 79 -6.37 3.81 -12.89
N LYS A 80 -5.24 3.45 -12.25
CA LYS A 80 -3.89 3.66 -12.81
C LYS A 80 -3.49 2.52 -13.76
N GLY A 81 -3.91 1.29 -13.48
CA GLY A 81 -3.69 0.11 -14.33
C GLY A 81 -4.42 0.19 -15.67
N ASP A 82 -5.68 0.67 -15.68
CA ASP A 82 -6.53 0.81 -16.88
C ASP A 82 -6.05 1.86 -17.91
N LYS A 83 -4.99 2.62 -17.62
CA LYS A 83 -4.43 3.64 -18.53
C LYS A 83 -3.25 3.15 -19.38
N LYS A 84 -2.94 1.85 -19.36
CA LYS A 84 -1.99 1.22 -20.29
C LYS A 84 -2.70 0.78 -21.57
#